data_AF-A0A351GPH0-F1
#
_entry.id   AF-A0A351GPH0-F1
#
_cell.length_a   1.000
_cell.length_b   1.000
_cell.length_c   1.000
_cell.angle_alpha   90.00
_cell.angle_beta   90.00
_cell.angle_gamma   90.00
#
_symmetry.space_group_name_H-M   'P 1'
#
loop_
_entity.id
_entity.type
_entity.pdbx_description
1 polymer ?
#
loop_
_entity_poly.entity_id
_entity_poly.type
_entity_poly.pdbx_seq_one_letter_code
_entity_poly.pdbx_strand_id
1 'polypeptide(L)' 'MALPEFSLRQLLEAGVHFGHQTQRWNPR' A
#
# COMPACT_ATOMS: atom_id res chain seq x y z
N MET A 1 20.31 -5.45 -8.51
CA MET A 1 18.99 -4.98 -8.99
C MET A 1 18.83 -3.55 -8.55
N ALA A 2 18.48 -2.63 -9.46
CA ALA A 2 18.06 -1.28 -9.08
C ALA A 2 16.65 -1.36 -8.49
N LEU A 3 16.36 -0.57 -7.46
CA LEU A 3 15.00 -0.40 -6.96
C LEU A 3 14.23 0.48 -7.96
N PRO A 4 12.95 0.15 -8.26
CA PRO A 4 12.12 1.00 -9.09
C PRO A 4 11.84 2.33 -8.38
N GLU A 5 11.87 3.44 -9.13
CA GLU A 5 11.45 4.74 -8.62
C GLU A 5 9.95 4.93 -8.81
N PHE A 6 9.24 5.26 -7.73
CA PHE A 6 7.82 5.60 -7.75
C PHE A 6 7.58 6.93 -7.03
N SER A 7 6.69 7.73 -7.58
CA SER A 7 6.13 8.89 -6.89
C SER A 7 4.99 8.47 -5.95
N LEU A 8 4.75 9.27 -4.90
CA LEU A 8 3.61 9.04 -3.98
C LEU A 8 2.28 9.01 -4.74
N ARG A 9 2.11 9.88 -5.75
CA ARG A 9 0.89 9.93 -6.56
C ARG A 9 0.62 8.61 -7.29
N GLN A 10 1.64 8.00 -7.88
CA GLN A 10 1.49 6.70 -8.55
C GLN A 10 1.07 5.59 -7.59
N LEU A 11 1.61 5.58 -6.36
CA LEU A 11 1.23 4.60 -5.34
C LEU A 11 -0.22 4.79 -4.87
N LEU A 12 -0.66 6.04 -4.72
CA LEU A 12 -2.04 6.36 -4.36
C LEU A 12 -3.01 5.95 -5.48
N GLU A 13 -2.71 6.27 -6.74
CA GLU A 13 -3.52 5.88 -7.89
C GLU A 13 -3.58 4.35 -8.08
N ALA A 14 -2.52 3.63 -7.69
CA ALA A 14 -2.48 2.17 -7.69
C ALA A 14 -3.26 1.52 -6.52
N GLY A 15 -3.74 2.30 -5.55
CA GLY A 15 -4.57 1.80 -4.45
C GLY A 15 -3.83 1.07 -3.32
N VAL A 16 -2.50 1.22 -3.20
CA VAL A 16 -1.72 0.50 -2.17
C VAL A 16 -2.04 0.93 -0.72
N HIS A 17 -2.78 2.01 -0.56
CA HIS A 17 -3.18 2.58 0.73
C HIS A 17 -4.49 2.00 1.26
N PHE A 18 -5.15 1.09 0.52
CA PHE A 18 -6.35 0.42 1.01
C PHE A 18 -6.00 -0.64 2.06
N GLY A 19 -6.62 -0.54 3.23
CA GLY A 19 -6.51 -1.51 4.31
C GLY A 19 -7.67 -2.49 4.36
N HIS A 20 -7.62 -3.41 5.33
CA HIS A 20 -8.74 -4.29 5.66
C HIS A 20 -9.67 -3.65 6.69
N GLN A 21 -10.90 -4.17 6.78
CA GLN A 21 -11.81 -3.85 7.87
C GLN A 21 -11.18 -4.23 9.22
N THR A 22 -11.51 -3.49 10.27
CA THR A 22 -10.97 -3.69 11.63
C THR A 22 -11.15 -5.13 12.14
N GLN A 23 -12.26 -5.78 11.79
CA GLN A 23 -12.54 -7.18 12.17
C GLN A 23 -11.58 -8.21 11.57
N ARG A 24 -10.86 -7.86 10.49
CA ARG A 24 -9.89 -8.73 9.81
C ARG A 24 -8.44 -8.37 10.15
N TRP A 25 -8.23 -7.52 11.14
CA TRP A 25 -6.89 -7.14 11.56
C TRP A 25 -6.17 -8.30 12.24
N ASN A 26 -4.92 -8.57 11.82
CA ASN A 26 -3.99 -9.43 12.54
C ASN A 26 -3.04 -8.56 13.40
N PRO A 27 -3.16 -8.59 14.74
CA PRO A 27 -2.37 -7.75 15.64
C PRO A 27 -0.96 -8.30 15.95
N ARG A 28 -0.51 -9.35 15.25
CA ARG A 28 0.79 -10.00 15.45
C ARG A 28 1.72 -9.78 14.28
#